data_AF-A0A820R6W3-F1
#
_entry.id   AF-A0A820R6W3-F1
#
_cell.length_a   1.000
_cell.length_b   1.000
_cell.length_c   1.000
_cell.angle_alpha   90.00
_cell.angle_beta   90.00
_cell.angle_gamma   90.00
#
_symmetry.space_group_name_H-M   'P 1'
#
loop_
_entity.id
_entity.type
_entity.pdbx_description
1 polymer ?
#
loop_
_entity_poly.entity_id
_entity_poly.type
_entity_poly.pdbx_seq_one_letter_code
_entity_poly.pdbx_strand_id
1 'polypeptide(L)'
;KQMQTLYDFVIKYRDNDDNRILSKPFMRLPTPKELPEYYEMIKNPVDFNKIKKKLTEYRYRNLDELESDVMLLCKNAQEFNMENSNIYEDSIILQS
;
A
#
# COMPACT_ATOMS: atom_id res chain seq x y z
N LYS A 1 10.95 -1.71 16.57
CA LYS A 1 11.38 -0.29 16.42
C LYS A 1 11.72 0.03 14.97
N GLN A 2 12.67 -0.67 14.33
CA GLN A 2 13.04 -0.45 12.91
C GLN A 2 11.87 -0.55 11.92
N MET A 3 11.05 -1.61 11.99
CA MET A 3 9.88 -1.77 11.12
C MET A 3 8.87 -0.62 11.21
N GLN A 4 8.65 -0.07 12.42
CA GLN A 4 7.77 1.08 12.62
C GLN A 4 8.33 2.33 11.95
N THR A 5 9.64 2.56 12.09
CA THR A 5 10.32 3.68 11.43
C THR A 5 10.20 3.60 9.91
N LEU A 6 10.39 2.40 9.33
CA LEU A 6 10.24 2.20 7.88
C LEU A 6 8.80 2.44 7.43
N TYR A 7 7.83 1.85 8.11
CA TYR A 7 6.42 2.08 7.83
C TYR A 7 6.07 3.58 7.88
N ASP A 8 6.49 4.28 8.94
CA ASP A 8 6.24 5.71 9.14
C ASP A 8 6.89 6.56 8.05
N PHE A 9 8.07 6.16 7.57
CA PHE A 9 8.75 6.83 6.46
C PHE A 9 7.94 6.69 5.17
N VAL A 10 7.53 5.46 4.82
CA VAL A 10 6.75 5.18 3.61
C VAL A 10 5.42 5.96 3.62
N ILE A 11 4.68 5.96 4.73
CA ILE A 11 3.38 6.64 4.75
C ILE A 11 3.49 8.17 4.76
N LYS A 12 4.65 8.73 5.09
CA LYS A 12 4.92 10.18 5.08
C LYS A 12 5.71 10.62 3.86
N TYR A 13 6.14 9.68 3.02
CA TYR A 13 6.89 9.99 1.81
C TYR A 13 6.08 10.94 0.92
N ARG A 14 6.76 11.99 0.47
CA ARG A 14 6.20 13.01 -0.41
C ARG A 14 6.96 12.97 -1.71
N ASP A 15 6.22 13.00 -2.80
CA ASP A 15 6.81 13.18 -4.10
C ASP A 15 7.46 14.57 -4.21
N ASN A 16 8.58 14.64 -4.91
CA ASN A 16 9.36 15.88 -5.00
C ASN A 16 8.77 16.87 -6.00
N ASP A 17 7.98 16.40 -6.96
CA ASP A 17 7.44 17.24 -8.03
C ASP A 17 6.20 18.01 -7.57
N ASP A 18 5.27 17.32 -6.89
CA ASP A 18 3.98 17.90 -6.47
C ASP A 18 3.77 17.98 -4.93
N ASN A 19 4.73 17.51 -4.14
CA ASN A 19 4.70 17.49 -2.66
C ASN A 19 3.53 16.65 -2.08
N ARG A 20 2.91 15.79 -2.90
CA ARG A 20 1.80 14.92 -2.51
C ARG A 20 2.32 13.74 -1.71
N ILE A 21 1.54 13.35 -0.70
CA ILE A 21 1.81 12.13 0.06
C ILE A 21 1.30 10.95 -0.77
N LEU A 22 2.23 10.13 -1.28
CA LEU A 22 1.92 9.02 -2.19
C LEU A 22 1.10 7.92 -1.53
N SER A 23 1.25 7.71 -0.22
CA SER A 23 0.53 6.67 0.51
C SER A 23 -0.99 6.89 0.62
N LYS A 24 -1.47 8.13 0.39
CA LYS A 24 -2.87 8.52 0.63
C LYS A 24 -3.92 7.58 0.01
N PRO A 25 -3.91 7.29 -1.30
CA PRO A 25 -4.88 6.39 -1.93
C PRO A 25 -4.79 4.94 -1.40
N PHE A 26 -3.66 4.53 -0.84
CA PHE A 26 -3.43 3.18 -0.35
C PHE A 26 -3.70 3.00 1.15
N MET A 27 -4.15 4.06 1.83
CA MET A 27 -4.39 4.01 3.28
C MET A 27 -5.54 3.09 3.65
N ARG A 28 -6.61 3.08 2.85
CA ARG A 28 -7.82 2.28 3.10
C ARG A 28 -8.46 1.89 1.78
N LEU A 29 -8.66 0.60 1.56
CA LEU A 29 -9.43 0.13 0.42
C LEU A 29 -10.93 0.49 0.57
N PRO A 30 -11.64 0.74 -0.55
CA PRO A 30 -13.11 0.74 -0.55
C PRO A 30 -13.64 -0.59 -0.03
N THR A 31 -14.77 -0.60 0.64
CA THR A 31 -15.38 -1.85 1.10
C THR A 31 -15.92 -2.68 -0.08
N PRO A 32 -16.13 -4.00 0.07
CA PRO A 32 -16.73 -4.83 -0.98
C PRO A 32 -18.11 -4.38 -1.45
N LYS A 33 -18.82 -3.59 -0.64
CA LYS A 33 -20.10 -2.98 -1.03
C LYS A 33 -19.92 -1.73 -1.89
N GLU A 34 -18.84 -0.98 -1.67
CA GLU A 34 -18.53 0.26 -2.39
C GLU A 34 -17.87 -0.01 -3.74
N LEU A 35 -17.05 -1.07 -3.84
CA LEU A 35 -16.34 -1.44 -5.06
C LEU A 35 -16.22 -2.97 -5.21
N PRO A 36 -17.31 -3.69 -5.51
CA PRO A 36 -17.31 -5.15 -5.63
C PRO A 36 -16.29 -5.69 -6.64
N GLU A 37 -16.14 -5.04 -7.80
CA GLU A 37 -15.28 -5.45 -8.91
C GLU A 37 -13.80 -5.55 -8.51
N TYR A 38 -13.36 -4.72 -7.55
CA TYR A 38 -12.01 -4.80 -6.98
C TYR A 38 -11.78 -6.15 -6.30
N TYR A 39 -12.77 -6.62 -5.55
CA TYR A 39 -12.68 -7.87 -4.79
C TYR A 39 -12.93 -9.11 -5.65
N GLU A 40 -13.55 -8.96 -6.82
CA GLU A 40 -13.65 -10.03 -7.82
C GLU A 40 -12.29 -10.26 -8.51
N MET A 41 -11.60 -9.17 -8.86
CA MET A 41 -10.31 -9.19 -9.53
C MET A 41 -9.17 -9.53 -8.55
N ILE A 42 -9.00 -8.72 -7.50
CA ILE A 42 -7.86 -8.78 -6.58
C ILE A 42 -8.07 -9.84 -5.50
N LYS A 43 -7.25 -10.90 -5.55
CA LYS A 43 -7.39 -12.07 -4.67
C LYS A 43 -6.94 -11.84 -3.23
N ASN A 44 -5.96 -10.98 -3.01
CA ASN A 44 -5.40 -10.70 -1.69
C ASN A 44 -5.41 -9.20 -1.37
N PRO A 45 -6.59 -8.60 -1.08
CA PRO A 45 -6.70 -7.19 -0.74
C PRO A 45 -5.86 -6.81 0.49
N VAL A 46 -5.10 -5.72 0.37
CA VAL A 46 -4.29 -5.14 1.44
C VAL A 46 -4.20 -3.62 1.27
N ASP A 47 -4.21 -2.90 2.39
CA ASP A 47 -3.95 -1.47 2.50
C ASP A 47 -2.96 -1.19 3.64
N PHE A 48 -2.48 0.04 3.74
CA PHE A 48 -1.57 0.43 4.81
C PHE A 48 -2.21 0.31 6.21
N ASN A 49 -3.53 0.45 6.36
CA ASN A 49 -4.18 0.22 7.65
C ASN A 49 -4.08 -1.24 8.11
N LYS A 50 -4.26 -2.20 7.20
CA LYS A 50 -4.09 -3.64 7.48
C LYS A 50 -2.64 -3.98 7.79
N ILE A 51 -1.69 -3.39 7.05
CA ILE A 51 -0.25 -3.51 7.30
C ILE A 51 0.11 -2.97 8.68
N LYS A 52 -0.36 -1.76 9.02
CA LYS A 52 -0.16 -1.13 10.32
C LYS A 52 -0.71 -1.99 11.44
N LYS A 53 -1.91 -2.55 11.28
CA LYS A 53 -2.52 -3.44 12.26
C LYS A 53 -1.62 -4.66 12.53
N LYS A 54 -1.20 -5.37 11.49
CA LYS A 54 -0.26 -6.51 11.60
C LYS A 54 1.04 -6.10 12.31
N LEU A 55 1.58 -4.93 11.98
CA LEU A 55 2.78 -4.39 12.60
C LEU A 55 2.60 -4.13 14.10
N THR A 56 1.51 -3.47 14.50
CA THR A 56 1.22 -3.15 15.91
C THR A 56 0.88 -4.38 16.75
N GLU A 57 0.37 -5.45 16.11
CA GLU A 57 0.10 -6.74 16.73
C GLU A 57 1.33 -7.67 16.74
N TYR A 58 2.51 -7.17 16.37
CA TYR A 58 3.76 -7.94 16.31
C TYR A 58 3.66 -9.21 15.45
N ARG A 59 2.89 -9.15 14.35
CA ARG A 59 2.67 -10.28 13.46
C ARG A 59 3.77 -10.47 12.41
N TYR A 60 4.64 -9.49 12.23
CA TYR A 60 5.81 -9.60 11.37
C TYR A 60 7.02 -10.10 12.16
N ARG A 61 7.66 -11.15 11.65
CA ARG A 61 8.85 -11.75 12.27
C ARG A 61 10.13 -11.01 11.87
N ASN A 62 10.14 -10.45 10.66
CA ASN A 62 11.28 -9.75 10.08
C ASN A 62 10.80 -8.64 9.11
N LEU A 63 11.75 -7.91 8.54
CA LEU A 63 11.46 -6.85 7.58
C LEU A 63 10.90 -7.39 6.26
N ASP A 64 11.39 -8.54 5.81
CA ASP A 64 10.98 -9.15 4.54
C ASP A 64 9.47 -9.45 4.50
N GLU A 65 8.87 -9.84 5.64
CA GLU A 65 7.43 -10.06 5.73
C GLU A 65 6.63 -8.74 5.65
N LEU A 66 7.15 -7.63 6.19
CA LEU A 66 6.55 -6.31 6.07
C LEU A 66 6.67 -5.81 4.62
N GLU A 67 7.86 -5.92 4.04
CA GLU A 67 8.14 -5.57 2.66
C GLU A 67 7.22 -6.35 1.70
N SER A 68 7.06 -7.66 1.90
CA SER A 68 6.18 -8.50 1.10
C SER A 68 4.73 -7.99 1.05
N ASP A 69 4.18 -7.51 2.18
CA ASP A 69 2.84 -6.93 2.22
C ASP A 69 2.77 -5.57 1.51
N VAL A 70 3.82 -4.74 1.60
CA VAL A 70 3.91 -3.46 0.86
C VAL A 70 4.04 -3.70 -0.64
N MET A 71 4.82 -4.70 -1.06
CA MET A 71 4.95 -5.11 -2.45
C MET A 71 3.63 -5.67 -2.99
N LEU A 72 2.90 -6.45 -2.19
CA LEU A 72 1.57 -6.93 -2.55
C LEU A 72 0.58 -5.77 -2.73
N LEU A 73 0.62 -4.76 -1.86
CA LEU A 73 -0.18 -3.55 -1.97
C LEU A 73 0.08 -2.82 -3.30
N CYS A 74 1.34 -2.64 -3.67
CA CYS A 74 1.72 -1.99 -4.93
C CYS A 74 1.28 -2.83 -6.13
N LYS A 75 1.53 -4.15 -6.10
CA LYS A 75 1.10 -5.07 -7.17
C LYS A 75 -0.41 -5.05 -7.38
N ASN A 76 -1.20 -5.10 -6.30
CA ASN A 76 -2.67 -5.04 -6.40
C ASN A 76 -3.14 -3.71 -7.02
N ALA A 77 -2.45 -2.61 -6.71
CA ALA A 77 -2.75 -1.32 -7.31
C ALA A 77 -2.43 -1.31 -8.81
N GLN A 78 -1.29 -1.89 -9.21
CA GLN A 78 -0.87 -2.00 -10.61
C GLN A 78 -1.79 -2.93 -11.42
N GLU A 79 -2.31 -3.98 -10.79
CA GLU A 79 -3.22 -4.93 -11.43
C GLU A 79 -4.62 -4.34 -11.66
N PHE A 80 -5.12 -3.55 -10.71
CA PHE A 80 -6.47 -2.99 -10.80
C PHE A 80 -6.55 -1.65 -11.55
N ASN A 81 -5.55 -0.78 -11.38
CA ASN A 81 -5.58 0.57 -11.93
C ASN A 81 -4.89 0.64 -13.30
N MET A 82 -5.33 1.55 -14.16
CA MET A 82 -4.71 1.76 -15.47
C MET A 82 -3.29 2.31 -15.32
N GLU A 83 -2.37 1.88 -16.20
CA GLU A 83 -0.93 2.23 -16.17
C GLU A 83 -0.67 3.73 -16.12
N ASN A 84 -1.53 4.55 -16.72
CA ASN A 84 -1.41 6.01 -16.77
C ASN A 84 -2.17 6.75 -15.66
N SER A 85 -2.72 6.03 -14.68
CA SER A 85 -3.42 6.64 -13.56
C SER A 85 -2.45 7.02 -12.44
N ASN A 86 -2.75 8.10 -11.71
CA ASN A 86 -1.91 8.53 -10.59
C ASN A 86 -1.69 7.42 -9.56
N ILE A 87 -2.69 6.58 -9.29
CA ILE A 87 -2.56 5.47 -8.32
C ILE A 87 -1.58 4.41 -8.83
N TYR A 88 -1.56 4.14 -10.13
CA TYR A 88 -0.59 3.23 -10.72
C TYR A 88 0.82 3.81 -10.60
N GLU A 89 1.03 5.05 -11.03
CA GLU A 89 2.34 5.70 -10.97
C GLU A 89 2.87 5.83 -9.53
N ASP A 90 2.01 6.18 -8.57
CA ASP A 90 2.37 6.23 -7.15
C ASP A 90 2.85 4.88 -6.62
N SER A 91 2.24 3.79 -7.09
CA SER A 91 2.60 2.44 -6.66
C SER A 91 3.98 2.03 -7.18
N ILE A 92 4.38 2.53 -8.36
CA ILE A 92 5.71 2.30 -8.94
C ILE A 92 6.77 3.06 -8.14
N ILE A 93 6.48 4.32 -7.79
CA ILE A 93 7.39 5.14 -6.98
C ILE A 93 7.55 4.56 -5.57
N LEU A 94 6.46 4.13 -4.94
CA LEU A 94 6.50 3.51 -3.60
C LEU A 94 7.24 2.16 -3.57
N GLN A 95 7.33 1.48 -4.70
CA GLN A 95 8.03 0.20 -4.86
C GLN A 95 9.55 0.38 -5.06
N SER A 96 10.00 1.59 -5.40
CA SER A 96 11.39 1.93 -5.73
C SER A 96 12.22 2.32 -4.50
#